data_AF-A0A442NT99-F1
#
_entry.id   AF-A0A442NT99-F1
#
_cell.length_a   1.000
_cell.length_b   1.000
_cell.length_c   1.000
_cell.angle_alpha   90.00
_cell.angle_beta   90.00
_cell.angle_gamma   90.00
#
_symmetry.space_group_name_H-M   'P 1'
#
loop_
_entity.id
_entity.type
_entity.pdbx_description
1 polymer ?
#
loop_
_entity_poly.entity_id
_entity_poly.type
_entity_poly.pdbx_seq_one_letter_code
_entity_poly.pdbx_strand_id
1 'polypeptide(L)'
;MSPASPRGLSTPYFAITFGVVSAVARHLASEGAITPVTFVFDEQNGVNTDVALFFDYMVESLDSVSRGLIKMPIGYGDDMRNLPLQAADMLAWHIRRQREGNEDPVVIRRAEYLRSETHIEARVPLEMLVRWGAAFSQVLPILQTLKTKGEWQRFRTVADEARRDGFRPPHGDDAVDALANIRAAWDQFRGKS
;
A
#
# COMPACT_ATOMS: atom_id res chain seq x y z
N MET A 1 3.47 -9.75 -22.13
CA MET A 1 2.80 -8.43 -22.05
C MET A 1 3.43 -7.63 -20.92
N SER A 2 3.58 -6.31 -21.08
CA SER A 2 4.06 -5.44 -19.99
C SER A 2 2.92 -5.15 -19.01
N PRO A 3 3.14 -5.13 -17.68
CA PRO A 3 2.10 -4.76 -16.71
C PRO A 3 1.51 -3.38 -17.00
N ALA A 4 0.21 -3.19 -16.74
CA ALA A 4 -0.47 -1.90 -16.92
C ALA A 4 -0.02 -0.83 -15.91
N SER A 5 0.41 -1.22 -14.72
CA SER A 5 0.90 -0.35 -13.65
C SER A 5 2.36 0.10 -13.84
N PRO A 6 2.77 1.27 -13.30
CA PRO A 6 4.18 1.63 -13.13
C PRO A 6 4.95 0.59 -12.32
N ARG A 7 6.29 0.58 -12.45
CA ARG A 7 7.15 -0.42 -11.82
C ARG A 7 6.99 -0.53 -10.30
N GLY A 8 6.98 0.58 -9.56
CA GLY A 8 6.85 0.49 -8.10
C GLY A 8 5.45 0.16 -7.60
N LEU A 9 4.44 0.28 -8.47
CA LEU A 9 3.05 -0.09 -8.17
C LEU A 9 2.67 -1.45 -8.78
N SER A 10 3.60 -2.14 -9.45
CA SER A 10 3.35 -3.48 -10.00
C SER A 10 3.46 -4.60 -8.97
N THR A 11 3.92 -4.29 -7.75
CA THR A 11 3.97 -5.26 -6.66
C THR A 11 2.63 -5.27 -5.91
N PRO A 12 2.08 -6.44 -5.59
CA PRO A 12 0.86 -6.53 -4.79
C PRO A 12 1.10 -6.00 -3.37
N TYR A 13 2.36 -5.98 -2.91
CA TYR A 13 2.75 -5.51 -1.59
C TYR A 13 2.22 -4.10 -1.31
N PHE A 14 2.37 -3.17 -2.25
CA PHE A 14 1.88 -1.80 -2.09
C PHE A 14 0.38 -1.73 -1.74
N ALA A 15 -0.46 -2.42 -2.54
CA ALA A 15 -1.90 -2.44 -2.35
C ALA A 15 -2.29 -3.15 -1.05
N ILE A 16 -1.58 -4.23 -0.70
CA ILE A 16 -1.83 -5.00 0.52
C ILE A 16 -1.44 -4.19 1.76
N THR A 17 -0.30 -3.49 1.76
CA THR A 17 0.13 -2.64 2.89
C THR A 17 -0.94 -1.62 3.22
N PHE A 18 -1.42 -0.87 2.22
CA PHE A 18 -2.49 0.09 2.44
C PHE A 18 -3.82 -0.56 2.83
N GLY A 19 -4.18 -1.68 2.20
CA GLY A 19 -5.38 -2.44 2.55
C GLY A 19 -5.40 -2.89 4.00
N VAL A 20 -4.28 -3.42 4.51
CA VAL A 20 -4.14 -3.85 5.91
C VAL A 20 -4.23 -2.66 6.86
N VAL A 21 -3.46 -1.59 6.61
CA VAL A 21 -3.48 -0.41 7.49
C VAL A 21 -4.87 0.23 7.53
N SER A 22 -5.49 0.44 6.38
CA SER A 22 -6.82 1.04 6.30
C SER A 22 -7.90 0.18 6.95
N ALA A 23 -7.87 -1.14 6.77
CA ALA A 23 -8.83 -2.05 7.39
C ALA A 23 -8.70 -2.05 8.92
N VAL A 24 -7.47 -2.17 9.43
CA VAL A 24 -7.21 -2.14 10.88
C VAL A 24 -7.59 -0.78 11.48
N ALA A 25 -7.20 0.32 10.86
CA ALA A 25 -7.51 1.66 11.36
C ALA A 25 -9.02 1.93 11.42
N ARG A 26 -9.78 1.54 10.39
CA ARG A 26 -11.25 1.67 10.36
C ARG A 26 -11.91 0.78 11.40
N HIS A 27 -11.42 -0.43 11.60
CA HIS A 27 -11.93 -1.32 12.63
C HIS A 27 -11.68 -0.76 14.04
N LEU A 28 -10.45 -0.29 14.32
CA LEU A 28 -10.15 0.34 15.60
C LEU A 28 -11.01 1.59 15.84
N ALA A 29 -11.27 2.39 14.79
CA ALA A 29 -12.19 3.51 14.87
C ALA A 29 -13.62 3.08 15.18
N SER A 30 -14.12 1.98 14.58
CA SER A 30 -15.45 1.46 14.88
C SER A 30 -15.59 0.92 16.30
N GLU A 31 -14.50 0.44 16.90
CA GLU A 31 -14.44 0.01 18.31
C GLU A 31 -14.23 1.18 19.29
N GLY A 32 -14.15 2.43 18.81
CA GLY A 32 -13.93 3.61 19.65
C GLY A 32 -12.52 3.67 20.25
N ALA A 33 -11.54 3.01 19.64
CA ALA A 33 -10.15 3.11 20.06
C ALA A 33 -9.66 4.56 19.93
N ILE A 34 -8.81 4.97 20.88
CA ILE A 34 -8.22 6.32 20.90
C ILE A 34 -6.69 6.30 20.82
N THR A 35 -6.08 5.13 20.98
CA THR A 35 -4.62 4.97 21.00
C THR A 35 -4.12 4.65 19.59
N PRO A 36 -3.26 5.48 19.00
CA PRO A 36 -2.68 5.18 17.70
C PRO A 36 -1.80 3.94 17.75
N VAL A 37 -1.90 3.10 16.71
CA VAL A 37 -1.13 1.86 16.59
C VAL A 37 0.05 2.01 15.63
N THR A 38 1.14 1.33 15.96
CA THR A 38 2.32 1.24 15.10
C THR A 38 2.15 0.04 14.17
N PHE A 39 2.28 0.26 12.87
CA PHE A 39 2.35 -0.81 11.90
C PHE A 39 3.80 -1.17 11.62
N VAL A 40 4.13 -2.47 11.63
CA VAL A 40 5.44 -2.98 11.25
C VAL A 40 5.23 -4.07 10.21
N PHE A 41 5.89 -3.95 9.07
CA PHE A 41 5.86 -4.93 8.01
C PHE A 41 7.21 -5.63 7.86
N ASP A 42 7.22 -6.76 7.16
CA ASP A 42 8.45 -7.44 6.80
C ASP A 42 9.29 -6.58 5.83
N GLU A 43 10.60 -6.59 6.01
CA GLU A 43 11.53 -5.80 5.22
C GLU A 43 11.65 -6.36 3.79
N GLN A 44 11.25 -5.56 2.79
CA GLN A 44 11.40 -5.92 1.40
C GLN A 44 12.35 -4.97 0.66
N ASN A 45 13.46 -5.54 0.15
CA ASN A 45 14.48 -4.81 -0.60
C ASN A 45 13.88 -3.98 -1.74
N GLY A 46 13.94 -2.66 -1.60
CA GLY A 46 13.49 -1.69 -2.61
C GLY A 46 11.98 -1.41 -2.64
N VAL A 47 11.15 -2.23 -2.00
CA VAL A 47 9.68 -2.03 -1.95
C VAL A 47 9.30 -1.03 -0.86
N ASN A 48 9.99 -1.05 0.28
CA ASN A 48 9.73 -0.15 1.41
C ASN A 48 9.78 1.33 0.99
N THR A 49 10.77 1.66 0.14
CA THR A 49 10.95 3.01 -0.39
C THR A 49 9.82 3.42 -1.34
N ASP A 50 9.33 2.47 -2.13
CA ASP A 50 8.24 2.72 -3.08
C ASP A 50 6.91 2.92 -2.34
N VAL A 51 6.66 2.15 -1.28
CA VAL A 51 5.51 2.35 -0.39
C VAL A 51 5.58 3.73 0.27
N ALA A 52 6.72 4.07 0.89
CA ALA A 52 6.89 5.33 1.61
C ALA A 52 6.63 6.58 0.74
N LEU A 53 6.81 6.49 -0.58
CA LEU A 53 6.58 7.62 -1.48
C LEU A 53 5.11 8.02 -1.58
N PHE A 54 4.19 7.05 -1.49
CA PHE A 54 2.75 7.29 -1.70
C PHE A 54 1.90 7.08 -0.44
N PHE A 55 2.45 6.41 0.58
CA PHE A 55 1.66 5.95 1.71
C PHE A 55 1.01 7.09 2.50
N ASP A 56 1.75 8.19 2.73
CA ASP A 56 1.23 9.38 3.41
C ASP A 56 -0.03 9.91 2.69
N TYR A 57 0.01 10.02 1.37
CA TYR A 57 -1.12 10.48 0.55
C TYR A 57 -2.31 9.52 0.56
N MET A 58 -2.05 8.21 0.58
CA MET A 58 -3.14 7.24 0.65
C MET A 58 -3.86 7.31 1.99
N VAL A 59 -3.13 7.50 3.10
CA VAL A 59 -3.70 7.63 4.44
C VAL A 59 -4.57 8.90 4.56
N GLU A 60 -4.31 9.93 3.76
CA GLU A 60 -5.17 11.12 3.67
C GLU A 60 -6.56 10.82 3.06
N SER A 61 -6.76 9.69 2.39
CA SER A 61 -8.10 9.28 1.91
C SER A 61 -8.99 8.68 3.01
N LEU A 62 -8.45 8.42 4.20
CA LEU A 62 -9.21 7.93 5.36
C LEU A 62 -9.89 9.08 6.09
N ASP A 63 -11.01 8.81 6.77
CA ASP A 63 -11.62 9.77 7.68
C ASP A 63 -10.66 10.16 8.81
N SER A 64 -10.90 11.32 9.44
CA SER A 64 -9.98 11.87 10.45
C SER A 64 -9.79 10.96 11.66
N VAL A 65 -10.80 10.16 12.04
CA VAL A 65 -10.72 9.27 13.19
C VAL A 65 -9.83 8.08 12.87
N SER A 66 -10.11 7.37 11.77
CA SER A 66 -9.28 6.26 11.30
C SER A 66 -7.84 6.71 11.07
N ARG A 67 -7.65 7.88 10.44
CA ARG A 67 -6.32 8.45 10.19
C ARG A 67 -5.55 8.72 11.48
N GLY A 68 -6.23 9.27 12.50
CA GLY A 68 -5.62 9.56 13.80
C GLY A 68 -5.11 8.32 14.54
N LEU A 69 -5.58 7.13 14.17
CA LEU A 69 -5.17 5.86 14.77
C LEU A 69 -3.93 5.23 14.12
N ILE A 70 -3.39 5.85 13.07
CA ILE A 70 -2.19 5.35 12.38
C ILE A 70 -0.98 6.13 12.87
N LYS A 71 -0.10 5.46 13.61
CA LYS A 71 1.20 6.06 13.98
C LYS A 71 2.15 6.00 12.78
N MET A 72 2.47 7.18 12.23
CA MET A 72 3.41 7.34 11.13
C MET A 72 4.84 7.62 11.62
N PRO A 73 5.89 7.24 10.84
CA PRO A 73 5.81 6.37 9.66
C PRO A 73 5.56 4.91 10.04
N ILE A 74 5.02 4.12 9.10
CA ILE A 74 5.01 2.66 9.26
C ILE A 74 6.46 2.13 9.31
N GLY A 75 6.67 1.09 10.11
CA GLY A 75 7.97 0.45 10.29
C GLY A 75 8.17 -0.76 9.39
N TYR A 76 9.44 -1.15 9.26
CA TYR A 76 9.85 -2.41 8.64
C TYR A 76 10.79 -3.14 9.58
N GLY A 77 10.77 -4.47 9.56
CA GLY A 77 11.61 -5.28 10.44
C GLY A 77 11.93 -6.65 9.88
N ASP A 78 12.98 -7.24 10.45
CA ASP A 78 13.42 -8.62 10.19
C ASP A 78 12.52 -9.59 10.97
N ASP A 79 11.79 -10.44 10.24
CA ASP A 79 10.91 -11.46 10.81
C ASP A 79 11.69 -12.46 11.68
N MET A 80 12.98 -12.70 11.43
CA MET A 80 13.81 -13.56 12.28
C MET A 80 14.05 -12.98 13.69
N ARG A 81 13.81 -11.67 13.88
CA ARG A 81 14.13 -10.95 15.12
C ARG A 81 12.92 -10.28 15.77
N ASN A 82 11.80 -10.18 15.06
CA ASN A 82 10.61 -9.48 15.50
C ASN A 82 9.48 -10.48 15.80
N LEU A 83 9.24 -10.74 17.09
CA LEU A 83 8.22 -11.69 17.55
C LEU A 83 6.81 -11.41 16.97
N PRO A 84 6.32 -10.15 16.94
CA PRO A 84 5.09 -9.82 16.22
C PRO A 84 5.07 -10.26 14.75
N LEU A 85 6.16 -10.07 14.00
CA LEU A 85 6.25 -10.50 12.61
C LEU A 85 6.25 -12.04 12.50
N GLN A 86 6.94 -12.75 13.39
CA GLN A 86 6.90 -14.23 13.44
C GLN A 86 5.50 -14.77 13.69
N ALA A 87 4.76 -14.13 14.61
CA ALA A 87 3.37 -14.50 14.88
C ALA A 87 2.47 -14.23 13.66
N ALA A 88 2.68 -13.10 12.97
CA ALA A 88 1.97 -12.77 11.75
C ALA A 88 2.26 -13.78 10.62
N ASP A 89 3.52 -14.16 10.41
CA ASP A 89 3.90 -15.17 9.40
C ASP A 89 3.32 -16.55 9.73
N MET A 90 3.37 -16.97 10.99
CA MET A 90 2.74 -18.21 11.45
C MET A 90 1.23 -18.23 11.15
N LEU A 91 0.50 -17.15 11.44
CA LEU A 91 -0.92 -17.01 11.12
C LEU A 91 -1.15 -17.06 9.60
N ALA A 92 -0.37 -16.29 8.83
CA ALA A 92 -0.47 -16.25 7.37
C ALA A 92 -0.24 -17.62 6.74
N TRP A 93 0.77 -18.37 7.23
CA TRP A 93 1.07 -19.72 6.78
C TRP A 93 -0.10 -20.68 7.00
N HIS A 94 -0.69 -20.67 8.20
CA HIS A 94 -1.83 -21.51 8.53
C HIS A 94 -3.07 -21.21 7.69
N ILE A 95 -3.39 -19.91 7.52
CA ILE A 95 -4.51 -19.48 6.66
C ILE A 95 -4.27 -19.90 5.21
N ARG A 96 -3.05 -19.73 4.68
CA ARG A 96 -2.71 -20.12 3.30
C ARG A 96 -2.90 -21.62 3.10
N ARG A 97 -2.36 -22.45 4.00
CA ARG A 97 -2.47 -23.92 3.92
C ARG A 97 -3.92 -24.38 3.86
N GLN A 98 -4.78 -23.79 4.69
CA GLN A 98 -6.21 -24.10 4.66
C GLN A 98 -6.84 -23.72 3.33
N ARG A 99 -6.53 -22.53 2.79
CA ARG A 99 -7.08 -22.04 1.51
C ARG A 99 -6.58 -22.83 0.28
N GLU A 100 -5.41 -23.44 0.37
CA GLU A 100 -4.89 -24.36 -0.64
C GLU A 100 -5.65 -25.71 -0.67
N GLY A 101 -6.70 -25.88 0.13
CA GLY A 101 -7.49 -27.10 0.21
C GLY A 101 -6.84 -28.18 1.07
N ASN A 102 -5.96 -27.82 2.01
CA ASN A 102 -5.45 -28.78 2.97
C ASN A 102 -6.54 -29.16 3.96
N GLU A 103 -7.08 -30.37 3.79
CA GLU A 103 -8.15 -30.93 4.61
C GLU A 103 -7.64 -31.55 5.93
N ASP A 104 -6.34 -31.47 6.25
CA ASP A 104 -5.79 -31.95 7.51
C ASP A 104 -6.49 -31.25 8.70
N PRO A 105 -7.22 -31.99 9.56
CA PRO A 105 -7.94 -31.42 10.70
C PRO A 105 -7.04 -30.66 11.68
N VAL A 106 -5.75 -30.98 11.75
CA VAL A 106 -4.78 -30.26 12.58
C VAL A 106 -4.49 -28.88 12.00
N VAL A 107 -4.35 -28.77 10.68
CA VAL A 107 -4.11 -27.49 9.99
C VAL A 107 -5.34 -26.58 10.13
N ILE A 108 -6.53 -27.13 9.92
CA ILE A 108 -7.80 -26.38 10.06
C ILE A 108 -7.96 -25.85 11.48
N ARG A 109 -7.83 -26.71 12.50
CA ARG A 109 -7.98 -26.30 13.90
C ARG A 109 -6.97 -25.23 14.33
N ARG A 110 -5.72 -25.33 13.87
CA ARG A 110 -4.69 -24.31 14.16
C ARG A 110 -5.02 -22.97 13.50
N ALA A 111 -5.46 -23.00 12.23
CA ALA A 111 -5.86 -21.78 11.53
C ALA A 111 -7.08 -21.10 12.20
N GLU A 112 -8.05 -21.88 12.67
CA GLU A 112 -9.21 -21.38 13.42
C GLU A 112 -8.81 -20.78 14.77
N TYR A 113 -7.96 -21.49 15.53
CA TYR A 113 -7.44 -21.00 16.80
C TYR A 113 -6.68 -19.67 16.65
N LEU A 114 -5.84 -19.55 15.63
CA LEU A 114 -5.03 -18.35 15.41
C LEU A 114 -5.83 -17.18 14.83
N ARG A 115 -6.92 -17.42 14.08
CA ARG A 115 -7.78 -16.33 13.59
C ARG A 115 -8.44 -15.60 14.76
N SER A 116 -8.87 -16.27 15.82
CA SER A 116 -9.66 -15.62 16.89
C SER A 116 -10.89 -14.86 16.35
N GLU A 117 -11.65 -14.19 17.23
CA GLU A 117 -12.84 -13.43 16.81
C GLU A 117 -12.50 -12.04 16.24
N THR A 118 -11.28 -11.56 16.46
CA THR A 118 -10.84 -10.22 16.04
C THR A 118 -10.04 -10.22 14.73
N HIS A 119 -9.98 -11.35 14.02
CA HIS A 119 -9.32 -11.40 12.72
C HIS A 119 -10.13 -10.71 11.63
N ILE A 120 -9.48 -9.76 10.98
CA ILE A 120 -10.03 -9.02 9.85
C ILE A 120 -9.44 -9.59 8.56
N GLU A 121 -10.31 -9.96 7.63
CA GLU A 121 -9.93 -10.32 6.27
C GLU A 121 -10.30 -9.20 5.31
N ALA A 122 -9.30 -8.58 4.67
CA ALA A 122 -9.51 -7.69 3.54
C ALA A 122 -9.33 -8.46 2.23
N ARG A 123 -10.25 -8.26 1.28
CA ARG A 123 -10.17 -8.86 -0.06
C ARG A 123 -9.94 -7.78 -1.09
N VAL A 124 -9.02 -8.05 -2.02
CA VAL A 124 -8.83 -7.24 -3.24
C VAL A 124 -9.46 -8.01 -4.39
N PRO A 125 -10.71 -7.69 -4.77
CA PRO A 125 -11.42 -8.48 -5.77
C PRO A 125 -10.92 -8.16 -7.19
N LEU A 126 -11.16 -9.08 -8.13
CA LEU A 126 -10.61 -8.99 -9.48
C LEU A 126 -11.10 -7.73 -10.21
N GLU A 127 -12.37 -7.34 -10.03
CA GLU A 127 -12.92 -6.12 -10.63
C GLU A 127 -12.17 -4.86 -10.19
N MET A 128 -11.67 -4.82 -8.95
CA MET A 128 -10.87 -3.70 -8.44
C MET A 128 -9.51 -3.65 -9.13
N LEU A 129 -8.86 -4.81 -9.31
CA LEU A 129 -7.60 -4.91 -10.05
C LEU A 129 -7.76 -4.51 -11.52
N VAL A 130 -8.86 -4.91 -12.17
CA VAL A 130 -9.18 -4.52 -13.55
C VAL A 130 -9.38 -3.01 -13.66
N ARG A 131 -10.15 -2.40 -12.73
CA ARG A 131 -10.35 -0.95 -12.69
C ARG A 131 -9.04 -0.19 -12.50
N TRP A 132 -8.16 -0.65 -11.61
CA TRP A 132 -6.83 -0.07 -11.42
C TRP A 132 -5.99 -0.18 -12.69
N GLY A 133 -5.99 -1.34 -13.36
CA GLY A 133 -5.27 -1.53 -14.62
C GLY A 133 -5.77 -0.59 -15.73
N ALA A 134 -7.08 -0.41 -15.85
CA ALA A 134 -7.68 0.54 -16.78
C ALA A 134 -7.30 1.98 -16.45
N ALA A 135 -7.39 2.38 -15.16
CA ALA A 135 -6.97 3.70 -14.70
C ALA A 135 -5.49 3.95 -15.03
N PHE A 136 -4.57 3.06 -14.67
CA PHE A 136 -3.15 3.25 -15.02
C PHE A 136 -2.88 3.36 -16.52
N SER A 137 -3.73 2.76 -17.35
CA SER A 137 -3.62 2.82 -18.81
C SER A 137 -4.18 4.12 -19.41
N GLN A 138 -5.20 4.71 -18.78
CA GLN A 138 -5.91 5.91 -19.26
C GLN A 138 -5.37 7.22 -18.68
N VAL A 139 -4.90 7.17 -17.43
CA VAL A 139 -4.76 8.35 -16.58
C VAL A 139 -3.56 9.20 -16.99
N LEU A 140 -2.39 8.63 -17.33
CA LEU A 140 -1.30 9.43 -17.89
C LEU A 140 -0.31 8.60 -18.75
N PRO A 141 0.03 9.04 -19.99
CA PRO A 141 1.07 8.42 -20.80
C PRO A 141 2.44 8.31 -20.10
N ILE A 142 2.74 9.21 -19.17
CA ILE A 142 3.94 9.15 -18.33
C ILE A 142 4.01 7.89 -17.47
N LEU A 143 2.87 7.37 -16.97
CA LEU A 143 2.87 6.14 -16.17
C LEU A 143 3.27 4.95 -17.03
N GLN A 144 3.05 5.03 -18.35
CA GLN A 144 3.54 4.07 -19.34
C GLN A 144 5.05 4.20 -19.59
N THR A 145 5.68 5.34 -19.26
CA THR A 145 7.14 5.52 -19.28
C THR A 145 7.80 5.21 -17.95
N LEU A 146 7.06 4.79 -16.91
CA LEU A 146 7.62 4.42 -15.60
C LEU A 146 7.70 2.90 -15.43
N LYS A 147 8.10 2.18 -16.48
CA LYS A 147 8.13 0.71 -16.51
C LYS A 147 9.51 0.15 -16.20
N THR A 148 10.57 0.88 -16.54
CA THR A 148 11.94 0.43 -16.30
C THR A 148 12.45 0.85 -14.93
N LYS A 149 13.46 0.13 -14.43
CA LYS A 149 14.11 0.44 -13.15
C LYS A 149 14.73 1.84 -13.16
N GLY A 150 15.41 2.22 -14.24
CA GLY A 150 16.10 3.51 -14.34
C GLY A 150 15.13 4.70 -14.37
N GLU A 151 14.02 4.58 -15.10
CA GLU A 151 12.97 5.62 -15.14
C GLU A 151 12.29 5.78 -13.78
N TRP A 152 11.96 4.65 -13.13
CA TRP A 152 11.39 4.65 -11.78
C TRP A 152 12.34 5.30 -10.77
N GLN A 153 13.63 4.95 -10.81
CA GLN A 153 14.63 5.55 -9.93
C GLN A 153 14.72 7.06 -10.09
N ARG A 154 14.77 7.56 -11.34
CA ARG A 154 14.78 9.00 -11.62
C ARG A 154 13.53 9.69 -11.09
N PHE A 155 12.35 9.12 -11.38
CA PHE A 155 11.08 9.65 -10.89
C PHE A 155 11.06 9.77 -9.36
N ARG A 156 11.52 8.74 -8.64
CA ARG A 156 11.56 8.77 -7.17
C ARG A 156 12.45 9.88 -6.63
N THR A 157 13.66 10.04 -7.17
CA THR A 157 14.56 11.13 -6.76
C THR A 157 13.86 12.49 -6.86
N VAL A 158 13.19 12.72 -7.98
CA VAL A 158 12.46 13.95 -8.26
C VAL A 158 11.27 14.13 -7.33
N ALA A 159 10.49 13.07 -7.11
CA ALA A 159 9.33 13.11 -6.24
C ALA A 159 9.73 13.36 -4.76
N ASP A 160 10.85 12.77 -4.33
CA ASP A 160 11.42 13.02 -3.00
C ASP A 160 11.92 14.45 -2.83
N GLU A 161 12.60 15.01 -3.84
CA GLU A 161 13.01 16.41 -3.87
C GLU A 161 11.81 17.35 -3.82
N ALA A 162 10.81 17.15 -4.68
CA ALA A 162 9.59 17.95 -4.68
C ALA A 162 8.88 17.90 -3.31
N ARG A 163 8.81 16.72 -2.69
CA ARG A 163 8.22 16.57 -1.35
C ARG A 163 9.01 17.35 -0.29
N ARG A 164 10.35 17.34 -0.33
CA ARG A 164 11.20 18.14 0.57
C ARG A 164 11.01 19.64 0.35
N ASP A 165 10.77 20.04 -0.88
CA ASP A 165 10.49 21.43 -1.26
C ASP A 165 9.04 21.86 -0.92
N GLY A 166 8.27 20.99 -0.26
CA GLY A 166 6.92 21.27 0.23
C GLY A 166 5.82 21.07 -0.80
N PHE A 167 6.10 20.45 -1.95
CA PHE A 167 5.07 20.07 -2.91
C PHE A 167 4.09 19.11 -2.25
N ARG A 168 2.82 19.49 -2.28
CA ARG A 168 1.69 18.63 -1.90
C ARG A 168 0.85 18.37 -3.16
N PRO A 169 0.70 17.12 -3.60
CA PRO A 169 -0.27 16.73 -4.59
C PRO A 169 -1.66 17.29 -4.20
N PRO A 170 -2.39 17.88 -5.14
CA PRO A 170 -3.74 18.36 -4.85
C PRO A 170 -4.65 17.20 -4.48
N HIS A 171 -5.45 17.39 -3.44
CA HIS A 171 -6.61 16.54 -3.17
C HIS A 171 -7.67 16.80 -4.23
N GLY A 172 -8.25 15.75 -4.80
CA GLY A 172 -9.32 15.90 -5.77
C GLY A 172 -10.18 14.65 -5.89
N ASP A 173 -11.47 14.82 -5.65
CA ASP A 173 -12.54 13.88 -6.01
C ASP A 173 -12.82 13.91 -7.53
N ASP A 174 -12.29 14.92 -8.22
CA ASP A 174 -12.30 15.02 -9.67
C ASP A 174 -10.91 14.64 -10.21
N ALA A 175 -10.83 13.43 -10.77
CA ALA A 175 -9.61 12.92 -11.37
C ALA A 175 -9.05 13.89 -12.41
N VAL A 176 -9.89 14.67 -13.11
CA VAL A 176 -9.46 15.58 -14.18
C VAL A 176 -8.59 16.74 -13.66
N ASP A 177 -8.96 17.33 -12.53
CA ASP A 177 -8.23 18.47 -11.95
C ASP A 177 -6.93 18.02 -11.25
N ALA A 178 -6.97 16.88 -10.55
CA ALA A 178 -5.76 16.27 -10.02
C ALA A 178 -4.76 15.93 -11.15
N LEU A 179 -5.28 15.49 -12.30
CA LEU A 179 -4.49 15.15 -13.48
C LEU A 179 -3.88 16.38 -14.19
N ALA A 180 -4.64 17.46 -14.31
CA ALA A 180 -4.14 18.72 -14.87
C ALA A 180 -2.95 19.26 -14.06
N ASN A 181 -3.05 19.16 -12.73
CA ASN A 181 -2.00 19.61 -11.82
C ASN A 181 -0.75 18.72 -11.85
N ILE A 182 -0.90 17.38 -11.89
CA ILE A 182 0.23 16.45 -12.03
C ILE A 182 0.95 16.68 -13.36
N ARG A 183 0.20 16.89 -14.45
CA ARG A 183 0.77 17.18 -15.78
C ARG A 183 1.51 18.50 -15.80
N ALA A 184 0.94 19.56 -15.22
CA ALA A 184 1.59 20.87 -15.12
C ALA A 184 2.91 20.80 -14.32
N ALA A 185 2.92 20.08 -13.19
CA ALA A 185 4.13 19.85 -12.40
C ALA A 185 5.19 19.06 -13.19
N TRP A 186 4.78 18.05 -13.97
CA TRP A 186 5.67 17.27 -14.82
C TRP A 186 6.26 18.08 -15.99
N ASP A 187 5.44 18.88 -16.66
CA ASP A 187 5.88 19.72 -17.78
C ASP A 187 6.83 20.83 -17.29
N GLN A 188 6.56 21.41 -16.11
CA GLN A 188 7.48 22.33 -15.43
C GLN A 188 8.82 21.65 -15.09
N PHE A 189 8.80 20.37 -14.74
CA PHE A 189 10.01 19.60 -14.45
C PHE A 189 10.83 19.28 -15.71
N ARG A 190 10.19 18.90 -16.82
CA ARG A 190 10.88 18.68 -18.11
C ARG A 190 11.53 19.94 -18.68
N GLY A 191 11.00 21.12 -18.37
CA GLY A 191 11.53 22.40 -18.84
C GLY A 191 12.78 22.91 -18.10
N LYS A 192 13.25 22.21 -17.07
CA LYS A 192 14.43 22.59 -16.25
C LYS A 192 15.69 21.76 -16.55
N SER A 193 15.72 20.99 -17.64
CA SER A 193 16.89 20.21 -18.07
C SER A 193 17.97 21.05 -18.73
#